data_AF-A0A175Y4L4-F1
#
_entry.id   AF-A0A175Y4L4-F1
#
_cell.length_a   1.000
_cell.length_b   1.000
_cell.length_c   1.000
_cell.angle_alpha   90.00
_cell.angle_beta   90.00
_cell.angle_gamma   90.00
#
_symmetry.space_group_name_H-M   'P 1'
#
loop_
_entity.id
_entity.type
_entity.pdbx_description
1 polymer ?
#
loop_
_entity_poly.entity_id
_entity_poly.type
_entity_poly.pdbx_seq_one_letter_code
_entity_poly.pdbx_strand_id
1 'polypeptide(L)'
;MTRISATTRSVQALPMLALLSTPASAILPPSREQAVMDAIERSIVLPQKAWPFAAYGRNYAWSEATHVVATYILPSLPSDPREGCDLLTDDFKTRPCTPEENAEMDRQETQFLTAETPAGRRRWFAKPIDLPSMSDGGCMQISVAYDIASRSVTRAVCNGHA
;
A
#
# COMPACT_ATOMS: atom_id res chain seq x y z
N MET A 1 46.25 69.07 -28.34
CA MET A 1 44.84 69.52 -28.35
C MET A 1 44.06 68.64 -27.40
N THR A 2 43.58 69.26 -26.32
CA THR A 2 42.91 68.68 -25.16
C THR A 2 41.46 68.28 -25.49
N ARG A 3 40.96 67.17 -24.92
CA ARG A 3 39.56 67.06 -24.46
C ARG A 3 39.42 65.94 -23.42
N ILE A 4 38.94 66.37 -22.26
CA ILE A 4 38.61 65.61 -21.05
C ILE A 4 37.22 64.98 -21.26
N SER A 5 37.00 63.74 -20.82
CA SER A 5 35.67 63.12 -20.76
C SER A 5 35.39 62.60 -19.34
N ALA A 6 34.16 62.88 -18.91
CA ALA A 6 33.70 62.87 -17.52
C ALA A 6 33.37 61.46 -16.99
N THR A 7 33.54 61.33 -15.69
CA THR A 7 33.27 60.15 -14.86
C THR A 7 31.78 60.00 -14.52
N THR A 8 31.23 58.80 -14.74
CA THR A 8 29.86 58.42 -14.33
C THR A 8 29.92 57.70 -12.98
N ARG A 9 29.17 58.18 -11.97
CA ARG A 9 29.04 57.54 -10.64
C ARG A 9 28.08 56.35 -10.72
N SER A 10 28.55 55.17 -10.30
CA SER A 10 27.71 53.99 -10.03
C SER A 10 27.14 54.07 -8.62
N VAL A 11 25.82 53.90 -8.49
CA VAL A 11 25.11 53.76 -7.22
C VAL A 11 24.99 52.26 -6.92
N GLN A 12 25.67 51.79 -5.86
CA GLN A 12 25.55 50.40 -5.38
C GLN A 12 24.30 50.28 -4.49
N ALA A 13 23.38 49.39 -4.86
CA ALA A 13 22.30 48.93 -3.99
C ALA A 13 22.77 47.68 -3.23
N LEU A 14 22.81 47.76 -1.90
CA LEU A 14 23.09 46.62 -1.00
C LEU A 14 21.87 45.69 -0.94
N PRO A 15 22.02 44.36 -1.13
CA PRO A 15 20.92 43.42 -0.95
C PRO A 15 20.77 43.09 0.54
N MET A 16 19.57 43.33 1.06
CA MET A 16 19.13 42.90 2.39
C MET A 16 18.95 41.37 2.37
N LEU A 17 19.86 40.60 2.99
CA LEU A 17 19.66 39.17 3.21
C LEU A 17 18.61 38.96 4.30
N ALA A 18 17.39 38.59 3.90
CA ALA A 18 16.37 38.09 4.82
C ALA A 18 16.68 36.62 5.19
N LEU A 19 17.12 36.38 6.43
CA LEU A 19 17.25 35.04 7.00
C LEU A 19 15.84 34.45 7.24
N LEU A 20 15.43 33.54 6.36
CA LEU A 20 14.25 32.69 6.55
C LEU A 20 14.60 31.56 7.54
N SER A 21 14.17 31.68 8.79
CA SER A 21 14.23 30.62 9.79
C SER A 21 13.19 29.54 9.46
N THR A 22 13.65 28.41 8.91
CA THR A 22 12.81 27.22 8.71
C THR A 22 12.65 26.50 10.05
N PRO A 23 11.42 26.31 10.57
CA PRO A 23 11.21 25.48 11.75
C PRO A 23 11.56 24.04 11.40
N ALA A 24 12.59 23.50 12.07
CA ALA A 24 12.92 22.09 11.99
C ALA A 24 11.73 21.27 12.50
N SER A 25 10.98 20.67 11.58
CA SER A 25 9.94 19.71 11.94
C SER A 25 10.61 18.50 12.58
N ALA A 26 10.43 18.33 13.89
CA ALA A 26 10.91 17.14 14.59
C ALA A 26 10.15 15.92 14.05
N ILE A 27 10.84 15.08 13.28
CA ILE A 27 10.31 13.81 12.79
C ILE A 27 10.18 12.88 14.00
N LEU A 28 8.95 12.53 14.40
CA LEU A 28 8.71 11.52 15.42
C LEU A 28 9.38 10.20 15.00
N PRO A 29 9.99 9.46 15.93
CA PRO A 29 10.53 8.14 15.61
C PRO A 29 9.42 7.23 15.10
N PRO A 30 9.71 6.30 14.16
CA PRO A 30 8.72 5.37 13.67
C PRO A 30 8.18 4.53 14.83
N SER A 31 6.90 4.17 14.76
CA SER A 31 6.34 3.19 15.70
C SER A 31 7.08 1.86 15.58
N ARG A 32 6.97 1.01 16.60
CA ARG A 32 7.55 -0.34 16.57
C ARG A 32 7.12 -1.11 15.32
N GLU A 33 5.84 -1.04 14.99
CA GLU A 33 5.23 -1.64 13.80
C GLU A 33 5.84 -1.08 12.52
N GLN A 34 6.01 0.24 12.41
CA GLN A 34 6.62 0.88 11.24
C GLN A 34 8.07 0.43 11.04
N ALA A 35 8.87 0.41 12.12
CA ALA A 35 10.26 -0.02 12.05
C ALA A 35 10.39 -1.49 11.62
N VAL A 36 9.47 -2.35 12.07
CA VAL A 36 9.46 -3.77 11.72
C VAL A 36 8.98 -3.99 10.28
N MET A 37 7.94 -3.29 9.83
CA MET A 37 7.55 -3.28 8.42
C MET A 37 8.74 -2.87 7.55
N ASP A 38 9.41 -1.75 7.86
CA ASP A 38 10.58 -1.31 7.10
C ASP A 38 11.72 -2.34 7.08
N ALA A 39 11.91 -3.10 8.15
CA ALA A 39 12.93 -4.16 8.22
C ALA A 39 12.57 -5.37 7.33
N ILE A 40 11.31 -5.80 7.36
CA ILE A 40 10.81 -6.90 6.50
C ILE A 40 10.93 -6.49 5.03
N GLU A 41 10.42 -5.30 4.67
CA GLU A 41 10.37 -4.84 3.28
C GLU A 41 11.76 -4.64 2.67
N ARG A 42 12.78 -4.33 3.49
CA ARG A 42 14.19 -4.21 3.04
C ARG A 42 14.91 -5.55 2.89
N SER A 43 14.45 -6.60 3.58
CA SER A 43 15.13 -7.90 3.63
C SER A 43 14.46 -8.99 2.80
N ILE A 44 13.21 -8.78 2.39
CA ILE A 44 12.45 -9.78 1.67
C ILE A 44 12.96 -9.97 0.23
N VAL A 45 13.08 -11.23 -0.17
CA VAL A 45 13.20 -11.65 -1.56
C VAL A 45 11.90 -12.37 -1.93
N LEU A 46 11.21 -11.87 -2.96
CA LEU A 46 9.95 -12.47 -3.38
C LEU A 46 10.19 -13.76 -4.18
N PRO A 47 9.24 -14.73 -4.14
CA PRO A 47 9.26 -15.89 -5.01
C PRO A 47 9.35 -15.50 -6.49
N GLN A 48 10.01 -16.33 -7.32
CA GLN A 48 10.27 -16.01 -8.74
C GLN A 48 9.00 -15.69 -9.56
N LYS A 49 7.88 -16.32 -9.24
CA LYS A 49 6.58 -16.12 -9.93
C LYS A 49 5.75 -14.97 -9.36
N ALA A 50 6.28 -14.26 -8.37
CA ALA A 50 5.61 -13.10 -7.80
C ALA A 50 5.58 -11.93 -8.78
N TRP A 51 4.51 -11.15 -8.71
CA TRP A 51 4.44 -9.80 -9.25
C TRP A 51 5.47 -8.86 -8.59
N PRO A 52 5.73 -7.67 -9.18
CA PRO A 52 6.57 -6.66 -8.56
C PRO A 52 6.06 -6.31 -7.15
N PHE A 53 6.98 -6.09 -6.22
CA PHE A 53 6.64 -5.83 -4.81
C PHE A 53 5.63 -4.69 -4.60
N ALA A 54 5.70 -3.63 -5.41
CA ALA A 54 4.79 -2.49 -5.35
C ALA A 54 3.36 -2.79 -5.81
N ALA A 55 3.12 -3.93 -6.48
CA ALA A 55 1.78 -4.32 -6.92
C ALA A 55 0.91 -4.84 -5.76
N TYR A 56 1.51 -5.24 -4.65
CA TYR A 56 0.78 -5.81 -3.52
C TYR A 56 0.33 -4.75 -2.53
N GLY A 57 -0.86 -4.96 -1.97
CA GLY A 57 -1.23 -4.48 -0.65
C GLY A 57 -0.57 -5.34 0.42
N ARG A 58 0.10 -4.72 1.39
CA ARG A 58 0.95 -5.43 2.37
C ARG A 58 0.33 -5.38 3.77
N ASN A 59 -0.03 -6.52 4.31
CA ASN A 59 -0.78 -6.64 5.56
C ASN A 59 0.06 -7.37 6.60
N TYR A 60 0.22 -6.81 7.79
CA TYR A 60 1.11 -7.34 8.82
C TYR A 60 0.36 -7.54 10.14
N ALA A 61 0.77 -8.54 10.92
CA ALA A 61 0.30 -8.72 12.28
C ALA A 61 1.38 -9.39 13.16
N TRP A 62 1.35 -9.08 14.46
CA TRP A 62 2.08 -9.85 15.45
C TRP A 62 1.46 -11.25 15.55
N SER A 63 2.22 -12.31 15.27
CA SER A 63 1.80 -13.67 15.66
C SER A 63 2.20 -13.98 17.09
N GLU A 64 3.35 -13.45 17.52
CA GLU A 64 3.88 -13.56 18.88
C GLU A 64 4.70 -12.31 19.22
N ALA A 65 5.27 -12.24 20.42
CA ALA A 65 6.09 -11.10 20.85
C ALA A 65 7.30 -10.84 19.94
N THR A 66 7.88 -11.89 19.36
CA THR A 66 9.09 -11.85 18.51
C THR A 66 8.83 -12.25 17.06
N HIS A 67 7.60 -12.60 16.69
CA HIS A 67 7.26 -13.08 15.35
C HIS A 67 6.19 -12.22 14.68
N VAL A 68 6.43 -11.87 13.42
CA VAL A 68 5.47 -11.22 12.54
C VAL A 68 5.10 -12.16 11.42
N VAL A 69 3.82 -12.17 11.09
CA VAL A 69 3.30 -12.75 9.85
C VAL A 69 2.76 -11.64 8.97
N ALA A 70 2.90 -11.81 7.66
CA ALA A 70 2.35 -10.89 6.69
C ALA A 70 1.66 -11.63 5.53
N THR A 71 0.61 -11.01 4.99
CA THR A 71 -0.01 -11.40 3.72
C THR A 71 0.12 -10.25 2.72
N TYR A 72 0.80 -10.50 1.61
CA TYR A 72 0.89 -9.56 0.50
C TYR A 72 -0.07 -10.01 -0.57
N ILE A 73 -1.08 -9.20 -0.88
CA ILE A 73 -2.18 -9.57 -1.76
C ILE A 73 -2.27 -8.55 -2.90
N LEU A 74 -2.40 -9.05 -4.13
CA LEU A 74 -2.75 -8.19 -5.25
C LEU A 74 -4.19 -7.70 -5.04
N PRO A 75 -4.40 -6.38 -4.90
CA PRO A 75 -5.74 -5.85 -4.74
C PRO A 75 -6.56 -6.15 -5.98
N SER A 76 -7.85 -6.36 -5.77
CA SER A 76 -8.81 -6.60 -6.83
C SER A 76 -8.95 -5.36 -7.71
N LEU A 77 -9.06 -5.58 -9.02
CA LEU A 77 -9.42 -4.51 -9.92
C LEU A 77 -10.94 -4.29 -9.82
N PRO A 78 -11.42 -3.04 -9.80
CA PRO A 78 -12.85 -2.79 -9.85
C PRO A 78 -13.46 -3.51 -11.05
N SER A 79 -14.53 -4.26 -10.80
CA SER A 79 -15.33 -4.89 -11.85
C SER A 79 -16.65 -4.15 -12.00
N ASP A 80 -17.36 -4.32 -13.11
CA ASP A 80 -18.78 -3.93 -13.12
C ASP A 80 -19.53 -5.05 -12.40
N PRO A 81 -20.02 -4.83 -11.15
CA PRO A 81 -20.66 -5.90 -10.39
C PRO A 81 -21.90 -6.42 -11.12
N ARG A 82 -22.47 -5.65 -12.06
CA ARG A 82 -23.70 -5.99 -12.78
C ARG A 82 -23.45 -6.90 -13.98
N GLU A 83 -22.19 -7.15 -14.36
CA GLU A 83 -21.87 -8.08 -15.43
C GLU A 83 -22.26 -9.51 -15.00
N GLY A 84 -23.31 -10.06 -15.63
CA GLY A 84 -23.86 -11.38 -15.27
C GLY A 84 -24.93 -11.34 -14.17
N CYS A 85 -25.53 -10.19 -13.89
CA CYS A 85 -26.64 -10.05 -12.93
C CYS A 85 -27.98 -10.54 -13.53
N ASP A 86 -28.01 -11.83 -13.86
CA ASP A 86 -29.21 -12.55 -14.24
C ASP A 86 -29.55 -13.54 -13.11
N LEU A 87 -30.70 -13.36 -12.48
CA LEU A 87 -31.13 -14.21 -11.37
C LEU A 87 -32.03 -15.34 -11.86
N LEU A 88 -31.75 -16.56 -11.39
CA LEU A 88 -32.59 -17.72 -11.62
C LEU A 88 -33.89 -17.58 -10.84
N THR A 89 -35.02 -17.66 -11.53
CA THR A 89 -36.37 -17.66 -10.96
C THR A 89 -36.84 -19.08 -10.68
N ASP A 90 -37.90 -19.23 -9.88
CA ASP A 90 -38.45 -20.54 -9.48
C ASP A 90 -38.94 -21.40 -10.67
N ASP A 91 -39.24 -20.78 -11.81
CA ASP A 91 -39.60 -21.45 -13.06
C ASP A 91 -38.38 -21.79 -13.94
N PHE A 92 -37.17 -21.77 -13.38
CA PHE A 92 -35.90 -22.05 -14.05
C PHE A 92 -35.58 -21.11 -15.23
N LYS A 93 -36.15 -19.90 -15.22
CA LYS A 93 -35.79 -18.84 -16.16
C LYS A 93 -34.81 -17.87 -15.52
N THR A 94 -34.25 -16.99 -16.33
CA THR A 94 -33.49 -15.85 -15.84
C THR A 94 -34.28 -14.56 -15.99
N ARG A 95 -34.06 -13.64 -15.06
CA ARG A 95 -34.48 -12.25 -15.17
C ARG A 95 -33.30 -11.33 -14.92
N PRO A 96 -33.28 -10.12 -15.49
CA PRO A 96 -32.33 -9.12 -15.06
C PRO A 96 -32.55 -8.75 -13.59
N CYS A 97 -31.48 -8.30 -12.95
CA CYS A 97 -31.55 -7.71 -11.62
C CYS A 97 -32.39 -6.42 -11.59
N THR A 98 -33.05 -6.21 -10.46
CA THR A 98 -33.79 -4.99 -10.15
C THR A 98 -32.82 -3.86 -9.77
N PRO A 99 -33.27 -2.59 -9.81
CA PRO A 99 -32.46 -1.47 -9.35
C PRO A 99 -31.99 -1.59 -7.89
N GLU A 100 -32.80 -2.21 -7.02
CA GLU A 100 -32.44 -2.42 -5.61
C GLU A 100 -31.33 -3.48 -5.46
N GLU A 101 -31.43 -4.59 -6.19
CA GLU A 101 -30.39 -5.64 -6.23
C GLU A 101 -29.07 -5.07 -6.76
N ASN A 102 -29.13 -4.26 -7.83
CA ASN A 102 -27.95 -3.58 -8.36
C ASN A 102 -27.31 -2.64 -7.32
N ALA A 103 -28.12 -1.87 -6.60
CA ALA A 103 -27.62 -0.95 -5.58
C ALA A 103 -27.04 -1.66 -4.34
N GLU A 104 -27.52 -2.87 -4.02
CA GLU A 104 -26.89 -3.72 -3.00
C GLU A 104 -25.53 -4.24 -3.47
N MET A 105 -25.43 -4.70 -4.72
CA MET A 105 -24.16 -5.18 -5.27
C MET A 105 -23.12 -4.08 -5.37
N ASP A 106 -23.50 -2.86 -5.78
CA ASP A 106 -22.61 -1.70 -5.78
C ASP A 106 -22.06 -1.39 -4.37
N ARG A 107 -22.92 -1.54 -3.34
CA ARG A 107 -22.51 -1.35 -1.95
C ARG A 107 -21.55 -2.43 -1.49
N GLN A 108 -21.80 -3.69 -1.84
CA GLN A 108 -20.93 -4.82 -1.50
C GLN A 108 -19.57 -4.70 -2.18
N GLU A 109 -19.52 -4.38 -3.47
CA GLU A 109 -18.27 -4.15 -4.21
C GLU A 109 -17.46 -3.02 -3.58
N THR A 110 -18.12 -1.91 -3.24
CA THR A 110 -17.46 -0.78 -2.57
C THR A 110 -16.90 -1.19 -1.21
N GLN A 111 -17.66 -1.93 -0.40
CA GLN A 111 -17.20 -2.43 0.90
C GLN A 111 -16.00 -3.37 0.75
N PHE A 112 -16.04 -4.26 -0.23
CA PHE A 112 -14.96 -5.19 -0.53
C PHE A 112 -13.68 -4.44 -0.92
N LEU A 113 -13.74 -3.56 -1.92
CA LEU A 113 -12.59 -2.79 -2.41
C LEU A 113 -12.00 -1.86 -1.34
N THR A 114 -12.83 -1.29 -0.46
CA THR A 114 -12.36 -0.43 0.64
C THR A 114 -11.73 -1.21 1.80
N ALA A 115 -12.15 -2.47 2.00
CA ALA A 115 -11.56 -3.35 2.99
C ALA A 115 -10.14 -3.79 2.61
N GLU A 116 -9.83 -3.87 1.32
CA GLU A 116 -8.49 -4.23 0.84
C GLU A 116 -7.42 -3.17 1.19
N THR A 117 -6.16 -3.61 1.27
CA THR A 117 -5.03 -2.69 1.31
C THR A 117 -4.62 -2.38 -0.13
N PRO A 118 -4.64 -1.11 -0.57
CA PRO A 118 -4.29 -0.78 -1.95
C PRO A 118 -2.84 -1.14 -2.30
N ALA A 119 -2.57 -1.31 -3.59
CA ALA A 119 -1.22 -1.58 -4.11
C ALA A 119 -0.21 -0.55 -3.60
N GLY A 120 0.96 -1.02 -3.15
CA GLY A 120 2.02 -0.17 -2.63
C GLY A 120 1.72 0.42 -1.25
N ARG A 121 0.55 0.16 -0.66
CA ARG A 121 0.23 0.55 0.72
C ARG A 121 0.50 -0.59 1.68
N ARG A 122 0.47 -0.25 2.97
CA ARG A 122 0.68 -1.20 4.06
C ARG A 122 -0.31 -0.96 5.19
N ARG A 123 -0.74 -2.03 5.85
CA ARG A 123 -1.68 -1.99 6.96
C ARG A 123 -1.23 -2.95 8.06
N TRP A 124 -1.31 -2.48 9.30
CA TRP A 124 -1.08 -3.30 10.48
C TRP A 124 -2.41 -3.74 11.09
N PHE A 125 -2.56 -5.05 11.32
CA PHE A 125 -3.73 -5.66 11.92
C PHE A 125 -3.48 -6.02 13.37
N ALA A 126 -4.55 -6.00 14.17
CA ALA A 126 -4.46 -6.31 15.59
C ALA A 126 -4.09 -7.77 15.84
N LYS A 127 -4.62 -8.70 15.03
CA LYS A 127 -4.39 -10.14 15.17
C LYS A 127 -4.13 -10.80 13.81
N PRO A 128 -3.40 -11.93 13.78
CA PRO A 128 -3.17 -12.68 12.56
C PRO A 128 -4.45 -13.18 11.87
N ILE A 129 -5.48 -13.51 12.64
CA ILE A 129 -6.76 -14.00 12.10
C ILE A 129 -7.52 -12.94 11.29
N ASP A 130 -7.18 -11.66 11.49
CA ASP A 130 -7.78 -10.55 10.76
C ASP A 130 -7.04 -10.26 9.44
N LEU A 131 -5.91 -10.95 9.18
CA LEU A 131 -5.18 -10.77 7.93
C LEU A 131 -6.03 -11.25 6.76
N PRO A 132 -6.11 -10.47 5.67
CA PRO A 132 -6.82 -10.92 4.49
C PRO A 132 -6.12 -12.15 3.93
N SER A 133 -6.93 -13.08 3.43
CA SER A 133 -6.46 -14.31 2.81
C SER A 133 -7.34 -14.67 1.62
N MET A 134 -6.76 -15.36 0.64
CA MET A 134 -7.43 -15.93 -0.51
C MET A 134 -7.14 -17.43 -0.59
N SER A 135 -8.08 -18.17 -1.16
CA SER A 135 -7.91 -19.59 -1.49
C SER A 135 -7.31 -19.70 -2.90
N ASP A 136 -6.40 -20.65 -3.09
CA ASP A 136 -5.77 -20.98 -4.38
C ASP A 136 -5.22 -19.78 -5.16
N GLY A 137 -4.68 -18.79 -4.45
CA GLY A 137 -4.21 -17.54 -5.06
C GLY A 137 -2.89 -17.65 -5.81
N GLY A 138 -2.14 -18.75 -5.63
CA GLY A 138 -0.76 -18.82 -6.10
C GLY A 138 0.02 -17.60 -5.61
N CYS A 139 0.72 -16.91 -6.51
CA CYS A 139 1.46 -15.70 -6.13
C CYS A 139 0.63 -14.41 -6.15
N MET A 140 -0.70 -14.48 -6.32
CA MET A 140 -1.58 -13.33 -6.02
C MET A 140 -1.63 -13.05 -4.52
N GLN A 141 -1.34 -14.06 -3.69
CA GLN A 141 -1.04 -13.90 -2.28
C GLN A 141 0.33 -14.48 -1.93
N ILE A 142 1.15 -13.72 -1.22
CA ILE A 142 2.40 -14.20 -0.64
C ILE A 142 2.27 -14.21 0.88
N SER A 143 2.59 -15.34 1.50
CA SER A 143 2.70 -15.48 2.95
C SER A 143 4.13 -15.27 3.39
N VAL A 144 4.34 -14.35 4.33
CA VAL A 144 5.65 -14.00 4.87
C VAL A 144 5.69 -14.27 6.37
N ALA A 145 6.80 -14.81 6.85
CA ALA A 145 7.09 -14.91 8.28
C ALA A 145 8.44 -14.24 8.56
N TYR A 146 8.51 -13.51 9.67
CA TYR A 146 9.69 -12.77 10.08
C TYR A 146 9.95 -12.96 11.57
N ASP A 147 11.20 -13.28 11.90
CA ASP A 147 11.68 -13.35 13.28
C ASP A 147 12.48 -12.09 13.63
N ILE A 148 12.05 -11.38 14.68
CA ILE A 148 12.69 -10.13 15.10
C ILE A 148 14.09 -10.38 15.67
N ALA A 149 14.28 -11.49 16.39
CA ALA A 149 15.51 -11.73 17.12
C ALA A 149 16.69 -11.92 16.15
N SER A 150 16.51 -12.76 15.14
CA SER A 150 17.46 -12.99 14.05
C SER A 150 17.40 -11.92 12.95
N ARG A 151 16.38 -11.06 12.98
CA ARG A 151 16.10 -10.04 11.96
C ARG A 151 15.99 -10.61 10.55
N SER A 152 15.37 -11.78 10.41
CA SER A 152 15.34 -12.52 9.15
C SER A 152 13.92 -12.86 8.72
N VAL A 153 13.71 -12.81 7.39
CA VAL A 153 12.53 -13.42 6.77
C VAL A 153 12.77 -14.92 6.75
N THR A 154 12.00 -15.65 7.55
CA THR A 154 12.12 -17.12 7.68
C THR A 154 11.27 -17.86 6.66
N ARG A 155 10.25 -17.19 6.10
CA ARG A 155 9.41 -17.73 5.02
C ARG A 155 8.91 -16.60 4.12
N ALA A 156 8.94 -16.84 2.81
CA ALA A 156 8.26 -16.02 1.80
C ALA A 156 7.82 -16.94 0.65
N VAL A 157 6.55 -17.31 0.61
CA VAL A 157 6.03 -18.29 -0.37
C VAL A 157 4.69 -17.86 -0.93
N CYS A 158 4.41 -18.32 -2.15
CA CYS A 158 3.10 -18.15 -2.77
C CYS A 158 2.05 -19.00 -2.05
N ASN A 159 0.81 -18.49 -1.96
CA ASN A 159 -0.31 -19.18 -1.37
C ASN A 159 -0.54 -20.54 -2.06
N GLY A 160 -0.88 -21.57 -1.28
CA GLY A 160 -1.04 -22.95 -1.77
C GLY A 160 0.26 -23.74 -1.95
N HIS A 161 1.43 -23.12 -1.75
CA HIS A 161 2.73 -23.81 -1.80
C HIS A 161 3.34 -23.91 -0.38
N ALA A 162 3.63 -25.14 0.06
CA ALA A 162 4.34 -25.45 1.30
C ALA A 162 5.83 -25.64 1.03
#